data_AF-R7IGP1-F1
#
_entry.id   AF-R7IGP1-F1
#
_cell.length_a   1.000
_cell.length_b   1.000
_cell.length_c   1.000
_cell.angle_alpha   90.00
_cell.angle_beta   90.00
_cell.angle_gamma   90.00
#
_symmetry.space_group_name_H-M   'P 1'
#
loop_
_entity.id
_entity.type
_entity.pdbx_description
1 polymer ?
#
loop_
_entity_poly.entity_id
_entity_poly.type
_entity_poly.pdbx_seq_one_letter_code
_entity_poly.pdbx_strand_id
1 'polypeptide(L)'
;MCFSTVWGRAIRPEVLQSSGVSAESLDLGTVYIGALRDEETALCDLLHLPEQSFVVAGLLVGWPADGVQTLVRPRLPQNAVAFKNGYGPIDLKGAVET
;
A
#
# COMPACT_ATOMS: atom_id res chain seq x y z
N MET A 1 -11.11 -22.85 0.48
CA MET A 1 -12.48 -22.36 0.77
C MET A 1 -12.49 -20.92 1.33
N CYS A 2 -11.43 -20.13 1.20
CA CYS A 2 -11.35 -18.78 1.78
C CYS A 2 -11.04 -17.71 0.72
N PHE A 3 -11.87 -17.56 -0.32
CA PHE A 3 -11.66 -16.50 -1.32
C PHE A 3 -12.93 -15.77 -1.76
N SER A 4 -14.13 -16.31 -1.49
CA SER A 4 -15.39 -15.70 -1.93
C SER A 4 -16.11 -14.83 -0.89
N THR A 5 -15.69 -14.84 0.38
CA THR A 5 -16.45 -14.22 1.49
C THR A 5 -15.88 -12.88 1.99
N VAL A 6 -14.76 -12.39 1.43
CA VAL A 6 -14.07 -11.18 1.91
C VAL A 6 -14.73 -9.87 1.48
N TRP A 7 -15.57 -9.88 0.44
CA TRP A 7 -16.16 -8.67 -0.16
C TRP A 7 -17.19 -7.93 0.70
N GLY A 8 -17.59 -8.48 1.87
CA GLY A 8 -18.58 -7.87 2.76
C GLY A 8 -18.01 -7.18 4.01
N ARG A 9 -16.70 -7.24 4.26
CA ARG A 9 -16.07 -6.64 5.45
C ARG A 9 -15.31 -5.40 5.05
N ALA A 10 -15.68 -4.26 5.65
CA ALA A 10 -15.05 -2.97 5.41
C ALA A 10 -13.57 -3.05 5.82
N ILE A 11 -12.72 -3.38 4.86
CA ILE A 11 -11.28 -3.15 4.94
C ILE A 11 -11.13 -1.64 5.17
N ARG A 12 -10.37 -1.26 6.20
CA ARG A 12 -10.04 0.13 6.49
C ARG A 12 -8.59 0.42 6.07
N PRO A 13 -8.28 0.50 4.76
CA PRO A 13 -6.92 0.79 4.32
C PRO A 13 -6.47 2.21 4.72
N GLU A 14 -7.41 3.08 5.11
CA GLU A 14 -7.13 4.46 5.49
C GLU A 14 -6.22 4.54 6.73
N VAL A 15 -6.37 3.60 7.67
CA VAL A 15 -5.56 3.55 8.89
C VAL A 15 -4.09 3.31 8.56
N LEU A 16 -3.81 2.48 7.55
CA LEU A 16 -2.45 2.16 7.13
C LEU A 16 -1.75 3.38 6.51
N GLN A 17 -2.45 4.09 5.61
CA GLN A 17 -1.93 5.31 4.97
C GLN A 17 -1.75 6.44 6.00
N SER A 18 -2.73 6.64 6.88
CA SER A 18 -2.64 7.66 7.94
C SER A 18 -1.47 7.41 8.90
N SER A 19 -1.22 6.15 9.25
CA SER A 19 -0.08 5.75 10.09
C SER A 19 1.25 6.00 9.38
N GLY A 20 1.34 5.69 8.08
CA GLY A 20 2.54 5.96 7.29
C GLY A 20 2.87 7.46 7.24
N VAL A 21 1.87 8.30 6.91
CA VAL A 21 2.04 9.77 6.86
C VAL A 21 2.43 10.33 8.24
N SER A 22 1.86 9.80 9.31
CA SER A 22 2.19 10.23 10.67
C SER A 22 3.59 9.82 11.12
N ALA A 23 4.11 8.70 10.62
CA ALA A 23 5.48 8.29 10.89
C ALA A 23 6.48 9.12 10.06
N GLU A 24 6.18 9.37 8.78
CA GLU A 24 7.01 10.24 7.93
C GLU A 24 7.11 11.67 8.47
N SER A 25 6.06 12.19 9.12
CA SER A 25 6.10 13.53 9.76
C SER A 25 6.98 13.58 11.02
N LEU A 26 7.38 12.42 11.56
CA LEU A 26 8.31 12.28 12.68
C LEU A 26 9.74 11.95 12.22
N ASP A 27 10.06 12.20 10.95
CA ASP A 27 11.33 11.86 10.29
C ASP A 27 11.64 10.34 10.30
N LEU A 28 10.62 9.49 10.45
CA LEU A 28 10.75 8.04 10.33
C LEU A 28 10.57 7.61 8.87
N GLY A 29 11.34 6.62 8.45
CA GLY A 29 11.14 5.94 7.18
C GLY A 29 10.02 4.91 7.28
N THR A 30 9.16 4.85 6.25
CA THR A 30 8.09 3.85 6.17
C THR A 30 8.16 3.01 4.90
N VAL A 31 7.82 1.72 5.01
CA VAL A 31 7.73 0.80 3.87
C VAL A 31 6.51 -0.11 4.01
N TYR A 32 5.65 -0.11 3.00
CA TYR A 32 4.49 -1.01 2.93
C TYR A 32 4.92 -2.40 2.44
N ILE A 33 4.49 -3.45 3.15
CA ILE A 33 4.74 -4.85 2.76
C ILE A 33 3.44 -5.48 2.25
N GLY A 34 3.33 -5.66 0.93
CA GLY A 34 2.22 -6.38 0.29
C GLY A 34 2.37 -7.90 0.32
N ALA A 35 3.60 -8.41 0.45
CA ALA A 35 3.92 -9.84 0.39
C ALA A 35 3.43 -10.64 1.63
N LEU A 36 2.98 -9.98 2.70
CA LEU A 36 2.43 -10.66 3.88
C LEU A 36 1.16 -11.48 3.57
N ARG A 37 0.51 -11.21 2.43
CA ARG A 37 -0.65 -11.98 1.97
C ARG A 37 -0.29 -13.31 1.34
N ASP A 38 0.95 -13.51 0.90
CA ASP A 38 1.36 -14.74 0.24
C ASP A 38 1.37 -15.92 1.24
N GLU A 39 1.68 -15.63 2.50
CA GLU A 39 1.73 -16.59 3.62
C GLU A 39 0.76 -16.20 4.75
N GLU A 40 -0.46 -15.79 4.37
CA GLU A 40 -1.50 -15.30 5.30
C GLU A 40 -1.75 -16.27 6.46
N THR A 41 -1.94 -17.55 6.19
CA THR A 41 -2.31 -18.56 7.21
C THR A 41 -1.23 -18.69 8.28
N ALA A 42 0.04 -18.82 7.86
CA ALA A 42 1.17 -18.91 8.78
C ALA A 42 1.31 -17.64 9.62
N LEU A 43 1.01 -16.47 9.05
CA LEU A 43 1.06 -15.20 9.76
C LEU A 43 -0.10 -15.02 10.76
N CYS A 44 -1.31 -15.45 10.39
CA CYS A 44 -2.47 -15.46 11.28
C CYS A 44 -2.23 -16.37 12.49
N ASP A 45 -1.65 -17.56 12.28
CA ASP A 45 -1.29 -18.48 13.35
C ASP A 45 -0.18 -17.89 14.24
N LEU A 46 0.86 -17.31 13.65
CA LEU A 46 1.97 -16.69 14.37
C LEU A 46 1.53 -15.52 15.26
N LEU A 47 0.61 -14.69 14.75
CA LEU A 47 0.09 -13.52 15.46
C LEU A 47 -1.13 -13.84 16.34
N HIS A 48 -1.55 -15.11 16.39
CA HIS A 48 -2.74 -15.58 17.10
C HIS A 48 -3.98 -14.73 16.79
N LEU A 49 -4.19 -14.41 15.51
CA LEU A 49 -5.31 -13.57 15.11
C LEU A 49 -6.64 -14.31 15.35
N PRO A 50 -7.68 -13.62 15.84
CA PRO A 50 -8.96 -14.25 16.11
C PRO A 50 -9.64 -14.67 14.80
N GLU A 51 -10.54 -15.66 14.89
CA GLU A 51 -11.32 -16.12 13.74
C GLU A 51 -11.96 -14.94 13.00
N GLN A 52 -12.00 -15.04 11.67
CA GLN A 52 -12.51 -13.99 10.77
C GLN A 52 -11.64 -12.72 10.69
N SER A 53 -10.39 -12.79 11.16
CA SER A 53 -9.35 -11.80 10.87
C SER A 53 -8.47 -12.26 9.71
N PHE A 54 -7.92 -11.30 8.96
CA PHE A 54 -6.98 -11.57 7.88
C PHE A 54 -5.99 -10.41 7.77
N VAL A 55 -4.82 -10.67 7.20
CA VAL A 55 -3.77 -9.66 7.03
C VAL A 55 -3.93 -8.97 5.68
N VAL A 56 -4.04 -7.64 5.69
CA VAL A 56 -4.20 -6.84 4.47
C VAL A 56 -2.86 -6.41 3.90
N ALA A 57 -2.02 -5.81 4.74
CA ALA A 57 -0.68 -5.32 4.41
C ALA A 57 0.09 -5.03 5.70
N GLY A 58 1.42 -5.06 5.62
CA GLY A 58 2.31 -4.64 6.70
C GLY A 58 2.81 -3.22 6.51
N LEU A 59 3.22 -2.59 7.60
CA LEU A 59 3.92 -1.31 7.61
C LEU A 59 5.18 -1.46 8.46
N LEU A 60 6.35 -1.32 7.83
CA LEU A 60 7.61 -1.14 8.55
C LEU A 60 7.80 0.34 8.85
N VAL A 61 8.22 0.64 10.07
CA VAL A 61 8.56 1.98 10.53
C VAL A 61 9.91 1.90 11.24
N GLY A 62 10.83 2.81 10.90
CA GLY A 62 12.14 2.82 11.52
C GLY A 62 12.93 4.08 11.19
N TRP A 63 14.10 4.22 11.82
CA TRP A 63 15.00 5.32 11.53
C TRP A 63 15.74 5.03 10.22
N PRO A 64 15.76 5.97 9.24
CA PRO A 64 16.54 5.79 8.03
C PRO A 64 18.03 5.69 8.37
N ALA A 65 18.75 4.76 7.72
CA ALA A 65 20.18 4.60 7.92
C ALA A 65 20.97 5.74 7.28
N ASP A 66 22.05 6.17 7.94
CA ASP A 66 22.91 7.25 7.46
C ASP A 66 23.44 6.96 6.04
N GLY A 67 23.32 7.94 5.15
CA GLY A 67 23.80 7.85 3.76
C GLY A 67 22.89 7.12 2.78
N VAL A 68 21.74 6.58 3.21
CA VAL A 68 20.74 6.02 2.30
C VAL A 68 19.91 7.16 1.69
N GLN A 69 20.14 7.44 0.40
CA GLN A 69 19.31 8.38 -0.35
C GLN A 69 18.07 7.66 -0.90
N THR A 70 16.91 7.93 -0.32
CA THR A 70 15.63 7.49 -0.85
C THR A 70 15.24 8.38 -2.02
N LEU A 71 15.38 7.87 -3.25
CA LEU A 71 14.95 8.59 -4.44
C LEU A 71 13.42 8.58 -4.56
N VAL A 72 12.84 9.75 -4.82
CA VAL A 72 11.42 9.85 -5.16
C VAL A 72 11.20 9.19 -6.52
N ARG A 73 10.51 8.06 -6.52
CA ARG A 73 10.16 7.38 -7.79
C ARG A 73 9.24 8.30 -8.60
N PRO A 74 9.52 8.54 -9.89
CA PRO A 74 8.62 9.31 -10.75
C PRO A 74 7.24 8.65 -10.78
N ARG A 75 6.19 9.47 -10.71
CA ARG A 75 4.79 9.02 -10.85
C ARG A 75 4.33 9.27 -12.28
N LEU A 76 3.28 8.55 -12.67
CA LEU A 76 2.61 8.82 -13.95
C LEU A 76 2.14 10.27 -14.01
N PRO A 77 2.13 10.89 -15.20
CA PRO A 77 1.69 12.26 -15.35
C PRO A 77 0.21 12.41 -14.98
N GLN A 78 -0.16 13.58 -14.45
CA GLN A 78 -1.48 13.79 -13.85
C GLN A 78 -2.64 13.61 -14.85
N ASN A 79 -2.42 13.94 -16.12
CA ASN A 79 -3.38 13.73 -17.20
C ASN A 79 -3.67 12.24 -17.49
N ALA A 80 -2.80 11.33 -17.04
CA ALA A 80 -3.00 9.89 -17.14
C ALA A 80 -3.74 9.29 -15.93
N VAL A 81 -3.91 10.04 -14.84
CA VAL A 81 -4.49 9.53 -13.58
C VAL A 81 -5.78 10.26 -13.17
N ALA A 82 -5.86 11.58 -13.37
CA ALA A 82 -6.98 12.41 -12.93
C ALA A 82 -7.80 12.92 -14.11
N PHE A 83 -9.08 12.57 -14.15
CA PHE A 83 -10.01 12.93 -15.22
C PHE A 83 -11.13 13.84 -14.72
N LYS A 84 -11.58 14.76 -15.59
CA LYS A 84 -12.74 15.63 -15.30
C LYS A 84 -13.93 15.17 -16.11
N ASN A 85 -15.08 15.00 -15.45
CA ASN A 85 -16.40 14.70 -16.03
C ASN A 85 -16.56 13.37 -16.77
N GLY A 86 -15.48 12.76 -17.27
CA GLY A 86 -15.52 11.46 -17.93
C GLY A 86 -14.12 10.90 -18.09
N TYR A 87 -14.03 9.59 -18.26
CA TYR A 87 -12.76 8.91 -18.55
C TYR A 87 -12.26 9.34 -19.94
N GLY A 88 -11.05 9.89 -20.02
CA GLY A 88 -10.47 10.38 -21.27
C GLY A 88 -9.78 9.25 -22.06
N PRO A 89 -9.59 9.40 -23.38
CA PRO A 89 -8.65 8.56 -24.11
C PRO A 89 -7.23 8.88 -23.61
N ILE A 90 -6.53 7.87 -23.08
CA ILE A 90 -5.17 8.02 -22.55
C ILE A 90 -4.23 7.25 -23.49
N ASP A 91 -3.25 7.96 -24.06
CA ASP A 91 -2.08 7.30 -24.64
C ASP A 91 -1.09 6.98 -23.52
N LEU A 92 -1.20 5.77 -22.97
CA LEU A 92 -0.33 5.29 -21.90
C LEU A 92 1.11 5.07 -22.38
N LYS A 93 1.34 4.80 -23.67
CA LYS A 93 2.69 4.54 -24.18
C LYS A 93 3.48 5.84 -24.29
N GLY A 94 2.89 6.87 -24.89
CA GLY A 94 3.50 8.21 -24.92
C GLY A 94 3.73 8.81 -23.52
N ALA A 95 2.87 8.46 -22.55
CA ALA A 95 2.96 8.97 -21.18
C ALA A 95 4.05 8.30 -20.30
N VAL A 96 4.56 7.13 -20.69
CA VAL A 96 5.60 6.38 -19.93
C VAL A 96 7.00 6.61 -20.51
N GLU A 97 7.11 7.01 -21.77
CA GLU A 97 8.38 7.25 -22.47
C GLU A 97 9.00 8.64 -22.20
N THR A 98 8.37 9.49 -21.36
CA THR A 98 8.88 10.81 -20.96
C THR A 98 9.46 10.80 -19.56
#